data_AF-A0A6I9NYW3-F1
#
_entry.id   AF-A0A6I9NYW3-F1
#
_cell.length_a   1.000
_cell.length_b   1.000
_cell.length_c   1.000
_cell.angle_alpha   90.00
_cell.angle_beta   90.00
_cell.angle_gamma   90.00
#
_symmetry.space_group_name_H-M   'P 1'
#
loop_
_entity.id
_entity.type
_entity.pdbx_description
1 polymer ?
#
loop_
_entity_poly.entity_id
_entity_poly.type
_entity_poly.pdbx_seq_one_letter_code
_entity_poly.pdbx_strand_id
1 'polypeptide(L)'
;MAIRREDINPWERRAPLAPKHVKELTNAGVKVLLQPSNRRAIHEKYYLRAGAVVQEDLSEASLIIGVKRPPEEKIIPRKTYAFFSHTIKAQEANMGLLEDLLSKVRVSKHPEKGSPNI
;
A
#
# COMPACT_ATOMS: atom_id res chain seq x y z
N MET A 1 -4.65 -3.15 -0.54
CA MET A 1 -3.27 -2.63 -0.69
C MET A 1 -2.68 -2.31 0.67
N ALA A 2 -1.35 -2.16 0.79
CA ALA A 2 -0.67 -1.84 2.04
C ALA A 2 0.33 -0.69 1.90
N ILE A 3 0.47 0.10 2.96
CA ILE A 3 1.53 1.07 3.18
C ILE A 3 2.49 0.49 4.23
N ARG A 4 3.71 0.13 3.81
CA ARG A 4 4.72 -0.42 4.73
C ARG A 4 5.34 0.67 5.60
N ARG A 5 5.97 0.27 6.71
CA ARG A 5 6.88 1.15 7.45
C ARG A 5 8.20 1.26 6.68
N GLU A 6 8.82 2.42 6.72
CA GLU A 6 10.20 2.59 6.25
C GLU A 6 11.18 2.23 7.38
N ASP A 7 12.26 1.56 6.99
CA ASP A 7 13.24 0.96 7.89
C ASP A 7 14.69 1.13 7.42
N ILE A 8 14.90 1.79 6.27
CA ILE A 8 16.23 1.96 5.66
C ILE A 8 17.18 2.77 6.55
N ASN A 9 16.69 3.81 7.21
CA ASN A 9 17.44 4.57 8.20
C ASN A 9 16.49 5.30 9.18
N PRO A 10 16.98 5.76 10.35
CA PRO A 10 16.16 6.46 11.35
C PRO A 10 15.57 7.80 10.87
N TRP A 11 16.18 8.39 9.84
CA TRP A 11 15.84 9.72 9.34
C TRP A 11 14.76 9.70 8.25
N GLU A 12 14.46 8.53 7.67
CA GLU A 12 13.42 8.34 6.68
C GLU A 12 12.06 8.27 7.37
N ARG A 13 11.45 9.45 7.52
CA ARG A 13 10.14 9.63 8.16
C ARG A 13 9.01 9.75 7.14
N ARG A 14 9.30 9.75 5.84
CA ARG A 14 8.26 9.97 4.82
C ARG A 14 7.34 8.75 4.73
N ALA A 15 6.12 8.99 4.26
CA ALA A 15 5.17 7.97 3.88
C ALA A 15 4.90 8.10 2.38
N PRO A 16 4.67 6.99 1.66
CA PRO A 16 4.40 7.04 0.22
C PRO A 16 3.05 7.69 -0.11
N LEU A 17 2.11 7.69 0.85
CA LEU A 17 0.78 8.30 0.71
C LEU A 17 0.47 9.17 1.93
N ALA A 18 -0.11 10.34 1.67
CA ALA A 18 -0.70 11.20 2.70
C ALA A 18 -2.09 10.69 3.12
N PRO A 19 -2.58 11.01 4.34
CA PRO A 19 -3.92 10.63 4.78
C PRO A 19 -5.04 11.04 3.83
N LYS A 20 -4.90 12.17 3.11
CA LYS A 20 -5.87 12.61 2.10
C LYS A 20 -6.05 11.57 0.98
N HIS A 21 -4.96 11.07 0.41
CA HIS A 21 -5.02 10.04 -0.65
C HIS A 21 -5.56 8.70 -0.11
N VAL A 22 -5.23 8.37 1.14
CA VAL A 22 -5.82 7.20 1.81
C VAL A 22 -7.32 7.35 1.97
N LYS A 23 -7.81 8.55 2.26
CA LYS A 23 -9.24 8.83 2.35
C LYS A 23 -9.93 8.68 0.98
N GLU A 24 -9.31 9.18 -0.08
CA GLU A 24 -9.82 9.01 -1.45
C GLU A 24 -9.91 7.53 -1.84
N LEU A 25 -8.85 6.76 -1.58
CA LEU A 25 -8.82 5.32 -1.85
C LEU A 25 -9.88 4.53 -1.07
N THR A 26 -10.00 4.78 0.23
CA THR A 26 -10.98 4.09 1.08
C THR A 26 -12.41 4.45 0.69
N ASN A 27 -12.67 5.71 0.33
CA ASN A 27 -13.95 6.14 -0.23
C ASN A 27 -14.24 5.47 -1.59
N ALA A 28 -13.22 5.16 -2.39
CA ALA A 28 -13.34 4.38 -3.62
C ALA A 28 -13.47 2.86 -3.38
N GLY A 29 -13.62 2.41 -2.12
CA GLY A 29 -13.78 0.99 -1.77
C GLY A 29 -12.48 0.20 -1.66
N VAL A 30 -11.32 0.85 -1.73
CA VAL A 30 -10.02 0.18 -1.61
C VAL A 30 -9.69 -0.05 -0.13
N LYS A 31 -9.48 -1.32 0.26
CA LYS A 31 -8.93 -1.65 1.59
C LYS A 31 -7.46 -1.24 1.67
N VAL A 32 -7.16 -0.27 2.53
CA VAL A 32 -5.79 0.23 2.78
C VAL A 32 -5.30 -0.27 4.13
N LEU A 33 -4.29 -1.13 4.11
CA LEU A 33 -3.59 -1.61 5.28
C LEU A 33 -2.42 -0.67 5.61
N LEU A 34 -2.22 -0.36 6.87
CA LEU A 34 -1.12 0.47 7.33
C LEU A 34 -0.28 -0.29 8.35
N GLN A 35 1.00 -0.49 8.02
CA GLN A 35 1.93 -1.03 9.00
C GLN A 35 2.21 0.02 10.09
N PRO A 36 2.13 -0.35 11.39
CA PRO A 36 2.50 0.55 12.49
C PRO A 36 3.89 1.14 12.30
N SER A 37 4.11 2.39 12.71
CA SER A 37 5.43 3.00 12.67
C SER A 37 5.54 4.13 13.68
N ASN A 38 6.55 4.06 14.54
CA ASN A 38 6.93 5.13 15.46
C ASN A 38 7.78 6.24 14.82
N ARG A 39 8.23 6.05 13.56
CA ARG A 39 9.14 6.98 12.86
C ARG A 39 8.43 7.85 11.83
N ARG A 40 7.32 7.37 11.27
CA ARG A 40 6.54 8.08 10.26
C ARG A 40 6.21 9.51 10.71
N ALA A 41 6.41 10.48 9.81
CA ALA A 41 6.20 11.90 10.07
C ALA A 41 4.73 12.22 10.41
N ILE A 42 3.81 11.45 9.82
CA ILE A 42 2.37 11.56 10.08
C ILE A 42 1.95 10.41 10.98
N HIS A 43 1.36 10.77 12.12
CA HIS A 43 0.89 9.82 13.12
C HIS A 43 -0.21 8.89 12.57
N GLU A 44 -0.20 7.62 12.96
CA GLU A 44 -1.16 6.59 12.50
C GLU A 44 -2.63 6.97 12.69
N LYS A 45 -2.94 7.72 13.76
CA LYS A 45 -4.28 8.27 14.04
C LYS A 45 -4.91 9.01 12.85
N TYR A 46 -4.11 9.69 12.02
CA TYR A 46 -4.61 10.40 10.85
C TYR A 46 -5.01 9.43 9.73
N TYR A 47 -4.29 8.33 9.61
CA TYR A 47 -4.60 7.28 8.64
C TYR A 47 -5.82 6.45 9.07
N LEU A 48 -5.95 6.16 10.36
CA LEU A 48 -7.15 5.53 10.93
C LEU A 48 -8.40 6.37 10.63
N ARG A 49 -8.35 7.69 10.88
CA ARG A 49 -9.42 8.63 10.51
C ARG A 49 -9.68 8.68 8.99
N ALA A 50 -8.64 8.45 8.20
CA ALA A 50 -8.74 8.35 6.76
C ALA A 50 -9.32 7.01 6.27
N GLY A 51 -9.62 6.05 7.16
CA GLY A 51 -10.21 4.75 6.82
C GLY A 51 -9.20 3.61 6.61
N ALA A 52 -7.90 3.82 6.90
CA ALA A 52 -6.94 2.73 6.89
C ALA A 52 -7.13 1.79 8.07
N VAL A 53 -6.75 0.52 7.87
CA VAL A 53 -6.68 -0.51 8.91
C VAL A 53 -5.22 -0.66 9.35
N VAL A 54 -4.93 -0.37 10.62
CA VAL A 54 -3.58 -0.55 11.17
C VAL A 54 -3.35 -2.02 11.51
N GLN A 55 -2.34 -2.64 10.90
CA GLN A 55 -1.98 -4.03 11.18
C GLN A 55 -0.51 -4.30 10.83
N GLU A 56 0.12 -5.19 11.59
CA GLU A 56 1.52 -5.57 11.41
C GLU A 56 1.73 -6.38 10.13
N ASP A 57 0.91 -7.42 9.96
CA ASP A 57 1.00 -8.33 8.83
C ASP A 57 0.40 -7.71 7.57
N LEU A 58 1.18 -7.65 6.49
CA LEU A 58 0.76 -7.12 5.18
C LEU A 58 0.49 -8.23 4.17
N SER A 59 0.51 -9.50 4.59
CA SER A 59 0.32 -10.68 3.74
C SER A 59 -1.01 -10.67 2.97
N GLU A 60 -2.04 -10.01 3.49
CA GLU A 60 -3.33 -9.86 2.81
C GLU A 60 -3.24 -8.90 1.59
N ALA A 61 -2.30 -7.96 1.60
CA ALA A 61 -2.18 -7.00 0.50
C ALA A 61 -1.66 -7.67 -0.78
N SER A 62 -2.27 -7.33 -1.92
CA SER A 62 -1.76 -7.66 -3.24
C SER A 62 -0.65 -6.69 -3.70
N LEU A 63 -0.74 -5.43 -3.26
CA LEU A 63 0.19 -4.34 -3.54
C LEU A 63 0.72 -3.76 -2.23
N ILE A 64 2.04 -3.70 -2.08
CA ILE A 64 2.74 -3.08 -0.94
C ILE A 64 3.52 -1.87 -1.46
N ILE A 65 3.24 -0.70 -0.89
CA ILE A 65 3.84 0.56 -1.30
C ILE A 65 4.78 1.08 -0.21
N GLY A 66 5.97 1.51 -0.61
CA GLY A 66 6.96 2.17 0.24
C GLY A 66 7.61 3.37 -0.43
N VAL A 67 8.44 4.09 0.32
CA VAL A 67 9.30 5.16 -0.19
C VAL A 67 10.55 4.55 -0.83
N LYS A 68 11.21 3.62 -0.15
CA LYS A 68 12.39 2.90 -0.66
C LYS A 68 12.11 1.41 -0.79
N ARG A 69 12.96 0.73 -1.56
CA ARG A 69 12.92 -0.73 -1.67
C ARG A 69 13.21 -1.35 -0.29
N PRO A 70 12.44 -2.35 0.18
CA PRO A 70 12.73 -3.08 1.39
C PRO A 70 14.01 -3.90 1.20
N PRO A 71 14.71 -4.21 2.31
CA PRO A 71 15.71 -5.27 2.34
C PRO A 71 15.12 -6.60 1.83
N GLU A 72 15.96 -7.42 1.20
CA GLU A 72 15.51 -8.68 0.56
C GLU A 72 14.85 -9.63 1.56
N GLU A 73 15.35 -9.66 2.80
CA GLU A 73 14.81 -10.49 3.88
C GLU A 73 13.40 -10.10 4.34
N LYS A 74 12.92 -8.91 3.95
CA LYS A 74 11.57 -8.42 4.27
C LYS A 74 10.62 -8.49 3.08
N ILE A 75 11.07 -9.03 1.95
CA ILE A 75 10.24 -9.22 0.77
C ILE A 75 9.34 -10.44 1.00
N ILE A 76 8.04 -10.18 1.16
CA ILE A 76 7.01 -11.22 1.09
C ILE A 76 6.98 -11.78 -0.36
N PRO A 77 7.20 -13.09 -0.56
CA PRO A 77 7.18 -13.69 -1.89
C PRO A 77 5.82 -13.52 -2.58
N ARG A 78 5.84 -13.45 -3.92
CA ARG A 78 4.63 -13.38 -4.78
C ARG A 78 3.75 -12.15 -4.52
N LYS A 79 4.33 -11.05 -4.04
CA LYS A 79 3.67 -9.76 -3.86
C LYS A 79 4.16 -8.71 -4.85
N THR A 80 3.27 -7.79 -5.21
CA THR A 80 3.62 -6.63 -6.02
C THR A 80 4.10 -5.51 -5.11
N TYR A 81 5.23 -4.90 -5.46
CA TYR A 81 5.77 -3.76 -4.74
C TYR A 81 5.87 -2.52 -5.62
N ALA A 82 5.57 -1.35 -5.04
CA ALA A 82 5.78 -0.05 -5.66
C ALA A 82 6.59 0.86 -4.73
N PHE A 83 7.61 1.53 -5.28
CA PHE A 83 8.50 2.41 -4.52
C PHE A 83 8.70 3.74 -5.22
N PHE A 84 8.65 4.82 -4.44
CA PHE A 84 8.89 6.18 -4.91
C PHE A 84 10.30 6.63 -4.53
N SER A 85 11.30 6.08 -5.21
CA SER A 85 12.70 6.24 -4.81
C SER A 85 13.25 7.66 -4.99
N HIS A 86 12.70 8.49 -5.89
CA HIS A 86 13.28 9.81 -6.23
C HIS A 86 12.27 10.91 -6.60
N THR A 87 11.04 10.91 -6.07
CA THR A 87 10.12 12.04 -6.28
C THR A 87 10.05 12.91 -5.03
N ILE A 88 10.94 13.89 -5.00
CA ILE A 88 10.72 15.12 -4.25
C ILE A 88 9.41 15.73 -4.79
N LYS A 89 8.46 15.92 -3.87
CA LYS A 89 7.11 16.48 -4.03
C LYS A 89 6.05 15.49 -4.50
N ALA A 90 5.08 15.31 -3.60
CA ALA A 90 3.77 14.73 -3.84
C ALA A 90 3.01 15.54 -4.92
N GLN A 91 3.35 15.34 -6.19
CA GLN A 91 2.54 15.83 -7.30
C GLN A 91 1.45 14.80 -7.64
N GLU A 92 0.30 15.33 -8.06
CA GLU A 92 -0.89 14.62 -8.56
C GLU A 92 -0.56 13.51 -9.59
N ALA A 93 0.59 13.58 -10.26
CA ALA A 93 1.10 12.56 -11.18
C ALA A 93 1.26 11.15 -10.56
N ASN A 94 1.40 11.02 -9.24
CA ASN A 94 1.49 9.71 -8.59
C ASN A 94 0.14 8.99 -8.48
N MET A 95 -0.99 9.69 -8.63
CA MET A 95 -2.31 9.04 -8.71
C MET A 95 -2.45 8.26 -10.02
N GLY A 96 -1.90 8.76 -11.13
CA GLY A 96 -1.89 8.03 -12.41
C GLY A 96 -1.11 6.71 -12.32
N LEU A 97 0.05 6.70 -11.65
CA LEU A 97 0.78 5.44 -11.40
C LEU A 97 -0.01 4.51 -10.47
N LEU A 98 -0.72 5.06 -9.49
CA LEU A 98 -1.56 4.28 -8.58
C LEU A 98 -2.77 3.69 -9.30
N GLU A 99 -3.44 4.44 -10.18
CA GLU A 99 -4.51 3.96 -11.06
C GLU A 99 -4.01 2.89 -12.03
N ASP A 100 -2.84 3.07 -12.63
CA ASP A 100 -2.17 2.08 -13.47
C ASP A 100 -1.80 0.82 -12.69
N LEU A 101 -1.34 0.96 -11.45
CA LEU A 101 -1.04 -0.18 -10.59
C LEU A 101 -2.33 -0.88 -10.14
N LEU A 102 -3.38 -0.12 -9.83
CA LEU A 102 -4.70 -0.68 -9.48
C LEU A 102 -5.34 -1.39 -10.68
N SER A 103 -5.14 -0.89 -11.91
CA SER A 103 -5.62 -1.55 -13.13
C SER A 103 -4.80 -2.79 -13.51
N LYS A 104 -3.48 -2.77 -13.25
CA LYS A 104 -2.56 -3.91 -13.50
C LYS A 104 -2.61 -4.98 -12.41
N VAL A 105 -2.99 -4.62 -11.17
CA VAL A 105 -3.40 -5.57 -10.14
C VAL A 105 -4.80 -6.05 -10.52
N ARG A 106 -4.87 -6.88 -11.57
CA ARG A 106 -6.07 -7.62 -11.95
C ARG A 106 -6.63 -8.27 -10.69
N VAL A 107 -7.81 -7.84 -10.27
CA VAL A 107 -8.73 -8.70 -9.54
C VAL A 107 -9.04 -9.84 -10.49
N SER A 108 -8.21 -10.88 -10.49
CA SER A 108 -8.59 -12.16 -11.06
C SER A 108 -9.69 -12.68 -10.15
N LYS A 109 -10.94 -12.26 -10.38
CA LYS A 109 -12.06 -13.11 -10.02
C LYS A 109 -11.86 -14.38 -10.84
N HIS A 110 -11.32 -15.42 -10.22
CA HIS A 110 -11.55 -16.74 -10.76
C HIS A 110 -13.07 -16.90 -10.84
N PRO A 111 -13.67 -17.14 -12.02
CA PRO A 111 -14.99 -17.74 -12.01
C PRO A 111 -14.82 -19.10 -11.34
N GLU A 112 -15.52 -19.31 -10.22
CA GLU A 112 -15.74 -20.67 -9.73
C GLU A 112 -16.42 -21.43 -10.87
N LYS A 113 -15.65 -22.26 -11.57
CA LYS A 113 -16.24 -23.26 -12.45
C LYS A 113 -16.84 -24.29 -11.51
N GLY A 114 -18.16 -24.18 -11.35
CA GLY A 114 -18.97 -25.20 -10.70
C GLY A 114 -18.64 -26.57 -11.27
N SER A 115 -18.53 -27.54 -10.38
CA SER A 115 -18.49 -28.96 -10.68
C SER A 115 -19.67 -29.34 -11.59
N PRO A 116 -19.45 -30.04 -12.71
CA PRO A 116 -20.48 -30.92 -13.23
C PRO A 116 -20.36 -32.24 -12.48
N ASN A 117 -21.36 -32.51 -11.63
CA ASN A 117 -21.77 -33.88 -11.36
C ASN A 117 -22.19 -34.51 -12.69
N ILE A 118 -21.45 -35.50 -13.17
CA ILE A 118 -21.91 -36.79 -13.75
C ILE A 118 -20.71 -37.69 -14.01
#